data_AF-A0A2G9TLG2-F1
#
_entry.id   AF-A0A2G9TLG2-F1
#
_cell.length_a   1.000
_cell.length_b   1.000
_cell.length_c   1.000
_cell.angle_alpha   90.00
_cell.angle_beta   90.00
_cell.angle_gamma   90.00
#
_symmetry.space_group_name_H-M   'P 1'
#
loop_
_entity.id
_entity.type
_entity.pdbx_description
1 polymer ?
#
loop_
_entity_poly.entity_id
_entity_poly.type
_entity_poly.pdbx_seq_one_letter_code
_entity_poly.pdbx_strand_id
1 'polypeptide(L)'
;AEFEELAAPQFEKIRQLLLRLLQETGVKREDVDEIEMVGGSSRIPMIRRIVQDVFNKDPKTTMNLDEAVARGAAMQCAILSPAFRVREFSVKDSQPYRVKIIWSGGASESG
;
A
#
# COMPACT_ATOMS: atom_id res chain seq x y z
N ALA A 1 -9.27 20.89 -18.58
CA ALA A 1 -8.17 21.74 -18.07
C ALA A 1 -8.53 22.36 -16.73
N GLU A 2 -9.68 23.03 -16.57
CA GLU A 2 -10.07 23.69 -15.30
C GLU A 2 -9.99 22.78 -14.06
N PHE A 3 -10.54 21.56 -14.10
CA PHE A 3 -10.40 20.60 -13.00
C PHE A 3 -8.93 20.33 -12.65
N GLU A 4 -8.06 20.19 -13.66
CA GLU A 4 -6.65 19.86 -13.45
C GLU A 4 -5.88 21.05 -12.87
N GLU A 5 -6.24 22.28 -13.26
CA GLU A 5 -5.67 23.50 -12.69
C GLU A 5 -6.08 23.67 -11.23
N LEU A 6 -7.36 23.48 -10.91
CA LEU A 6 -7.87 23.56 -9.54
C LEU A 6 -7.29 22.46 -8.63
N ALA A 7 -7.06 21.26 -9.19
CA ALA A 7 -6.51 20.11 -8.47
C ALA A 7 -4.97 20.01 -8.53
N ALA A 8 -4.29 20.96 -9.18
CA ALA A 8 -2.83 20.92 -9.35
C ALA A 8 -2.06 20.76 -8.02
N PRO A 9 -2.43 21.44 -6.91
CA PRO A 9 -1.77 21.23 -5.62
C PRO A 9 -1.90 19.80 -5.07
N GLN A 10 -3.02 19.14 -5.32
CA GLN A 10 -3.31 17.78 -4.89
C GLN A 10 -2.51 16.77 -5.72
N PHE A 11 -2.42 16.99 -7.03
CA PHE A 11 -1.60 16.19 -7.92
C PHE A 11 -0.11 16.27 -7.58
N GLU A 12 0.39 17.45 -7.23
CA GLU A 12 1.78 17.59 -6.79
C GLU A 12 2.02 16.86 -5.45
N LYS A 13 1.08 16.92 -4.50
CA LYS A 13 1.18 16.13 -3.27
C LYS A 13 1.28 14.63 -3.53
N ILE A 14 0.52 14.10 -4.50
CA ILE A 14 0.59 12.68 -4.89
C ILE A 14 1.97 12.37 -5.47
N ARG A 15 2.49 13.21 -6.36
CA ARG A 15 3.84 13.03 -6.94
C ARG A 15 4.91 12.98 -5.84
N GLN A 16 4.89 13.94 -4.91
CA GLN A 16 5.84 13.98 -3.80
C GLN A 16 5.72 12.78 -2.86
N LEU A 17 4.51 12.29 -2.62
CA LEU A 17 4.28 11.07 -1.82
C LEU A 17 4.97 9.86 -2.45
N LEU A 18 4.82 9.65 -3.76
CA LEU A 18 5.41 8.52 -4.45
C LEU A 18 6.95 8.61 -4.51
N LEU A 19 7.50 9.82 -4.68
CA LEU A 19 8.95 10.03 -4.62
C LEU A 19 9.51 9.76 -3.21
N ARG A 20 8.80 10.21 -2.17
CA ARG A 20 9.17 9.90 -0.79
C ARG A 20 9.09 8.40 -0.49
N LEU A 21 8.08 7.70 -1.01
CA LEU A 21 7.94 6.25 -0.84
C LEU A 21 9.18 5.51 -1.37
N LEU A 22 9.65 5.84 -2.58
CA LEU A 22 10.87 5.25 -3.15
C LEU A 22 12.10 5.56 -2.28
N GLN A 23 12.20 6.79 -1.76
CA GLN A 23 13.30 7.20 -0.89
C GLN A 23 13.29 6.45 0.46
N GLU A 24 12.13 6.30 1.10
CA GLU A 24 12.00 5.67 2.42
C GLU A 24 12.16 4.15 2.36
N THR A 25 11.70 3.52 1.28
CA THR A 25 11.83 2.06 1.08
C THR A 25 13.20 1.67 0.54
N GLY A 26 13.93 2.60 -0.09
CA GLY A 26 15.19 2.32 -0.79
C GLY A 26 15.02 1.49 -2.06
N VAL A 27 13.78 1.20 -2.47
CA VAL A 27 13.45 0.47 -3.70
C VAL A 27 13.74 1.36 -4.90
N LYS A 28 14.48 0.84 -5.87
CA LYS A 28 14.71 1.56 -7.12
C LYS A 28 13.51 1.36 -8.05
N ARG A 29 13.28 2.32 -8.95
CA ARG A 29 12.13 2.30 -9.87
C ARG A 29 12.17 1.08 -10.78
N GLU A 30 13.38 0.72 -11.19
CA GLU A 30 13.73 -0.44 -12.01
C GLU A 30 13.48 -1.79 -11.33
N ASP A 31 13.46 -1.83 -9.99
CA ASP A 31 13.19 -3.05 -9.22
C ASP A 31 11.67 -3.32 -9.07
N VAL A 32 10.80 -2.37 -9.47
CA VAL A 32 9.35 -2.54 -9.43
C VAL A 32 8.90 -3.23 -10.70
N ASP A 33 8.47 -4.49 -10.64
CA ASP A 33 8.04 -5.27 -11.82
C ASP A 33 6.73 -4.78 -12.43
N GLU A 34 5.73 -4.51 -11.58
CA GLU A 34 4.38 -4.18 -12.00
C GLU A 34 3.79 -3.10 -11.09
N ILE A 35 2.94 -2.25 -11.67
CA ILE A 35 2.19 -1.25 -10.92
C ILE A 35 0.72 -1.55 -11.16
N GLU A 36 -0.02 -1.81 -10.09
CA GLU A 36 -1.44 -2.14 -10.17
C GLU A 36 -2.25 -1.05 -9.49
N MET A 37 -3.22 -0.48 -10.20
CA MET A 37 -4.07 0.60 -9.70
C MET A 37 -5.32 0.02 -9.06
N VAL A 38 -5.75 0.61 -7.94
CA VAL A 38 -7.01 0.27 -7.27
C VAL A 38 -7.71 1.54 -6.77
N GLY A 39 -9.02 1.46 -6.54
CA GLY A 39 -9.82 2.55 -5.98
C GLY A 39 -10.34 3.56 -7.01
N GLY A 40 -11.45 4.23 -6.68
CA GLY A 40 -12.20 5.05 -7.64
C GLY A 40 -11.43 6.21 -8.27
N SER A 41 -10.63 6.92 -7.47
CA SER A 41 -9.85 8.07 -7.92
C SER A 41 -8.73 7.70 -8.90
N SER A 42 -8.30 6.44 -8.95
CA SER A 42 -7.28 5.99 -9.92
C SER A 42 -7.73 6.11 -11.38
N ARG A 43 -9.04 6.25 -11.63
CA ARG A 43 -9.61 6.51 -12.95
C ARG A 43 -9.32 7.92 -13.49
N ILE A 44 -8.87 8.85 -12.63
CA ILE A 44 -8.48 10.20 -13.05
C ILE A 44 -7.22 10.11 -13.94
N PRO A 45 -7.26 10.56 -15.21
CA PRO A 45 -6.14 10.40 -16.13
C PRO A 45 -4.83 11.02 -15.64
N MET A 46 -4.91 12.16 -14.94
CA MET A 46 -3.74 12.83 -14.39
C MET A 46 -3.02 12.00 -13.31
N ILE A 47 -3.76 11.23 -12.49
CA ILE A 47 -3.15 10.33 -11.51
C ILE A 47 -2.38 9.22 -12.21
N ARG A 48 -2.97 8.63 -13.27
CA ARG A 48 -2.30 7.62 -14.09
C ARG A 48 -0.98 8.16 -14.67
N ARG A 49 -0.99 9.38 -15.22
CA ARG A 49 0.20 10.04 -15.76
C ARG A 49 1.27 10.27 -14.69
N ILE A 50 0.90 10.75 -13.51
CA ILE A 50 1.86 10.95 -12.41
C ILE A 50 2.55 9.64 -12.03
N VAL A 51 1.79 8.54 -11.91
CA VAL A 51 2.35 7.22 -11.60
C VAL A 51 3.28 6.75 -12.72
N GLN A 52 2.88 6.90 -13.98
CA GLN A 52 3.73 6.61 -15.14
C GLN A 52 5.05 7.39 -15.09
N ASP A 53 5.00 8.69 -14.84
CA ASP A 53 6.18 9.56 -14.77
C ASP A 53 7.13 9.17 -13.62
N VAL A 54 6.57 8.84 -12.45
CA VAL A 54 7.37 8.54 -11.26
C VAL A 54 8.09 7.21 -11.39
N PHE A 55 7.42 6.18 -11.90
CA PHE A 55 7.98 4.83 -12.00
C PHE A 55 8.52 4.47 -13.39
N ASN A 56 8.34 5.34 -14.38
CA ASN A 56 8.69 5.12 -15.79
C ASN A 56 8.11 3.81 -16.37
N LYS A 57 6.88 3.48 -15.97
CA LYS A 57 6.20 2.23 -16.32
C LYS A 57 4.68 2.44 -16.39
N ASP A 58 4.01 1.74 -17.31
CA ASP A 58 2.56 1.85 -17.45
C ASP A 58 1.83 1.09 -16.34
N PRO A 59 0.97 1.76 -15.54
CA PRO A 59 0.18 1.11 -14.52
C PRO A 59 -0.94 0.27 -15.13
N LYS A 60 -1.17 -0.88 -14.53
CA LYS A 60 -2.14 -1.90 -14.91
C LYS A 60 -3.40 -1.83 -14.05
N THR A 61 -4.46 -2.40 -14.61
CA THR A 61 -5.77 -2.60 -13.99
C THR A 61 -6.24 -4.03 -14.28
N THR A 62 -5.36 -4.99 -13.98
CA THR A 62 -5.67 -6.42 -14.16
C THR A 62 -6.69 -6.90 -13.13
N MET A 63 -6.73 -6.26 -11.95
CA MET A 63 -7.75 -6.47 -10.95
C MET A 63 -8.94 -5.52 -11.16
N ASN A 64 -10.10 -5.93 -10.65
CA ASN A 64 -11.24 -5.03 -10.59
C ASN A 64 -10.95 -3.90 -9.58
N LEU A 65 -10.94 -2.66 -10.09
CA LEU A 65 -10.63 -1.43 -9.36
C LEU A 65 -11.46 -1.20 -8.09
N ASP A 66 -12.72 -1.63 -8.09
CA ASP A 66 -13.67 -1.37 -7.00
C ASP A 66 -13.76 -2.56 -6.02
N GLU A 67 -13.46 -3.77 -6.48
CA GLU A 67 -13.67 -4.99 -5.70
C GLU A 67 -12.38 -5.63 -5.17
N ALA A 68 -11.21 -5.26 -5.70
CA ALA A 68 -9.93 -5.91 -5.35
C ALA A 68 -9.69 -5.95 -3.83
N VAL A 69 -9.96 -4.84 -3.14
CA VAL A 69 -9.79 -4.73 -1.69
C VAL A 69 -10.74 -5.67 -0.94
N ALA A 70 -12.02 -5.68 -1.32
CA ALA A 70 -13.03 -6.54 -0.67
C ALA A 70 -12.74 -8.02 -0.89
N ARG A 71 -12.29 -8.41 -2.09
CA ARG A 71 -11.88 -9.78 -2.42
C ARG A 71 -10.66 -10.21 -1.60
N GLY A 72 -9.66 -9.33 -1.45
CA GLY A 72 -8.50 -9.57 -0.59
C GLY A 72 -8.90 -9.78 0.88
N ALA A 73 -9.81 -8.96 1.41
CA ALA A 73 -10.33 -9.11 2.76
C ALA A 73 -11.07 -10.45 2.96
N ALA A 74 -11.93 -10.82 2.02
CA ALA A 74 -12.63 -12.11 2.05
C ALA A 74 -11.66 -13.30 2.02
N MET A 75 -10.59 -13.21 1.22
CA MET A 75 -9.53 -14.23 1.18
C MET A 75 -8.80 -14.34 2.53
N GLN A 76 -8.49 -13.22 3.17
CA GLN A 76 -7.88 -13.22 4.51
C GLN A 76 -8.81 -13.84 5.56
N CYS A 77 -10.12 -13.55 5.51
CA CYS A 77 -11.11 -14.22 6.36
C CYS A 77 -11.15 -15.73 6.15
N ALA A 78 -11.03 -16.19 4.90
CA ALA A 78 -11.00 -17.61 4.58
C ALA A 78 -9.72 -18.29 5.10
N ILE A 79 -8.55 -17.62 5.02
CA ILE A 79 -7.28 -18.10 5.60
C ILE A 79 -7.38 -18.30 7.11
N LEU A 80 -8.07 -17.38 7.81
CA LEU A 80 -8.24 -17.46 9.27
C LEU A 80 -9.34 -18.43 9.71
N SER A 81 -10.18 -18.88 8.79
CA SER A 81 -11.32 -19.73 9.11
C SER A 81 -10.92 -21.21 9.18
N PRO A 82 -11.21 -21.93 10.28
CA PRO A 82 -10.96 -23.36 10.35
C PRO A 82 -11.92 -24.17 9.46
N ALA A 83 -12.99 -23.55 8.95
CA ALA A 83 -14.00 -24.23 8.13
C ALA A 83 -13.61 -24.38 6.66
N PHE A 84 -12.61 -23.63 6.19
CA PHE A 84 -12.19 -23.62 4.79
C PHE A 84 -10.72 -24.01 4.66
N ARG A 85 -10.42 -24.91 3.71
CA ARG A 85 -9.03 -25.18 3.31
C ARG A 85 -8.68 -24.29 2.13
N VAL A 86 -7.77 -23.36 2.34
CA VAL A 86 -7.23 -22.48 1.30
C VAL A 86 -5.79 -22.87 0.97
N ARG A 87 -5.30 -22.44 -0.19
CA ARG A 87 -3.88 -22.56 -0.53
C ARG A 87 -3.07 -21.73 0.48
N GLU A 88 -1.93 -22.28 0.91
CA GLU A 88 -1.04 -21.58 1.83
C GLU A 88 -0.59 -20.24 1.22
N PHE A 89 -0.84 -19.17 1.96
CA PHE A 89 -0.51 -17.79 1.60
C PHE A 89 -0.26 -17.01 2.88
N SER A 90 0.88 -16.34 2.97
CA SER A 90 1.26 -15.55 4.14
C SER A 90 1.39 -14.08 3.77
N VAL A 91 0.77 -13.20 4.56
CA VAL A 91 0.90 -11.75 4.43
C VAL A 91 1.72 -11.23 5.60
N LYS A 92 2.73 -10.41 5.30
CA LYS A 92 3.49 -9.67 6.30
C LYS A 92 3.38 -8.19 5.96
N ASP A 93 2.90 -7.41 6.92
CA ASP A 93 2.79 -5.96 6.78
C ASP A 93 3.96 -5.24 7.48
N SER A 94 4.15 -3.97 7.13
CA SER A 94 5.15 -3.09 7.73
C SER A 94 4.64 -2.51 9.06
N GLN A 95 5.54 -2.35 10.03
CA GLN A 95 5.28 -1.62 11.27
C GLN A 95 5.98 -0.26 11.20
N PRO A 96 5.28 0.84 10.85
CA PRO A 96 5.91 2.15 10.64
C PRO A 96 6.43 2.78 11.94
N TYR A 97 5.85 2.45 13.10
CA TYR A 97 6.18 3.09 14.37
C TYR A 97 6.86 2.12 15.34
N ARG A 98 7.90 2.60 16.03
CA ARG A 98 8.63 1.81 17.01
C ARG A 98 7.75 1.46 18.21
N VAL A 99 7.78 0.20 18.61
CA VAL A 99 7.11 -0.27 19.83
C VAL A 99 8.15 -0.36 20.94
N LYS A 100 7.92 0.37 22.04
CA LYS A 100 8.74 0.27 23.26
C LYS A 100 7.97 -0.53 24.30
N ILE A 101 8.56 -1.63 24.75
CA ILE A 101 8.02 -2.45 25.84
C ILE A 101 8.88 -2.18 27.07
N ILE A 102 8.23 -1.88 28.21
CA ILE A 102 8.88 -1.68 29.50
C ILE A 102 8.15 -2.59 30.48
N TRP A 103 8.89 -3.40 31.22
CA TRP A 103 8.36 -4.22 32.29
C TRP A 103 9.20 -3.99 33.55
N SER A 104 8.53 -3.57 34.62
CA SER A 104 9.10 -3.55 35.96
C SER A 104 9.00 -4.95 36.52
N GLY A 105 10.11 -5.68 36.54
CA GLY A 105 10.13 -6.99 37.17
C GLY A 105 9.66 -6.95 38.60
N GLY A 106 8.81 -7.92 38.94
CA GLY A 106 8.10 -8.04 40.21
C GLY A 106 9.01 -7.82 41.41
N ALA A 107 8.40 -7.28 42.48
CA ALA A 107 9.05 -7.09 43.76
C ALA A 107 9.90 -8.31 44.14
N SER A 108 11.14 -8.02 44.47
CA SER A 108 12.15 -8.88 45.09
C SER A 108 11.55 -9.91 46.06
N GLU A 109 11.72 -11.20 45.76
CA GLU A 109 11.79 -12.20 46.82
C GLU A 109 13.17 -12.04 47.50
N SER A 110 13.18 -11.34 48.62
CA SER A 110 14.29 -11.30 49.56
C SER A 110 14.34 -12.63 50.32
N GLY A 111 15.36 -13.44 50.00
CA GLY A 111 15.83 -14.51 50.89
C GLY A 111 16.61 -13.96 52.09
#